data_AF-A0A7J3ZLZ4-F1
#
_entry.id   AF-A0A7J3ZLZ4-F1
#
_cell.length_a   1.000
_cell.length_b   1.000
_cell.length_c   1.000
_cell.angle_alpha   90.00
_cell.angle_beta   90.00
_cell.angle_gamma   90.00
#
_symmetry.space_group_name_H-M   'P 1'
#
loop_
_entity.id
_entity.type
_entity.pdbx_description
1 polymer ?
#
loop_
_entity_poly.entity_id
_entity_poly.type
_entity_poly.pdbx_seq_one_letter_code
_entity_poly.pdbx_strand_id
1 'polypeptide(L)'
;MKVYALYRLSRDKEIKKRLLDTLKARSNTRVQKSICEWLWEDFGINVRCDWMEIERKILKEKGISARDLATFMIREGIKVDEDLWLSG
;
A
#
# COMPACT_ATOMS: atom_id res chain seq x y z
N MET A 1 -13.12 -7.10 -24.76
CA MET A 1 -11.98 -7.19 -23.80
C MET A 1 -11.87 -5.99 -22.84
N LYS A 2 -12.97 -5.38 -22.35
CA LYS A 2 -12.92 -4.27 -21.35
C LYS A 2 -13.18 -4.72 -19.90
N VAL A 3 -13.79 -5.89 -19.71
CA VAL A 3 -14.27 -6.33 -18.38
C VAL A 3 -13.13 -6.81 -17.47
N TYR A 4 -12.11 -7.47 -18.01
CA TYR A 4 -10.97 -7.98 -17.23
C TYR A 4 -10.08 -6.87 -16.64
N ALA A 5 -9.92 -5.75 -17.35
CA ALA A 5 -9.11 -4.62 -16.86
C ALA A 5 -9.77 -3.92 -15.66
N LEU A 6 -11.10 -3.82 -15.66
CA LEU A 6 -11.87 -3.23 -14.56
C LEU A 6 -11.83 -4.11 -13.30
N TYR A 7 -11.94 -5.43 -13.44
CA TYR A 7 -11.81 -6.35 -12.31
C TYR A 7 -10.43 -6.28 -11.64
N ARG A 8 -9.36 -6.20 -12.44
CA ARG A 8 -7.98 -6.16 -11.94
C ARG A 8 -7.68 -4.89 -11.15
N LEU A 9 -8.18 -3.74 -11.62
CA LEU A 9 -8.01 -2.45 -10.96
C LEU A 9 -8.79 -2.35 -9.64
N SER A 10 -10.02 -2.89 -9.60
CA SER A 10 -10.82 -2.93 -8.37
C SER A 10 -10.20 -3.84 -7.32
N ARG A 11 -9.66 -4.99 -7.73
CA ARG A 11 -9.04 -5.96 -6.82
C ARG A 11 -7.73 -5.45 -6.21
N ASP A 12 -6.87 -4.81 -7.00
CA ASP A 12 -5.62 -4.21 -6.50
C ASP A 12 -5.89 -3.10 -5.48
N LYS A 13 -6.88 -2.24 -5.74
CA LYS A 13 -7.30 -1.19 -4.81
C LYS A 13 -7.84 -1.76 -3.50
N GLU A 14 -8.57 -2.87 -3.56
CA GLU A 14 -9.11 -3.54 -2.38
C GLU A 14 -8.01 -4.20 -1.54
N ILE A 15 -7.03 -4.86 -2.19
CA ILE A 15 -5.86 -5.44 -1.52
C ILE A 15 -5.03 -4.33 -0.87
N LYS A 16 -4.73 -3.24 -1.59
CA LYS A 16 -4.03 -2.05 -1.03
C LYS A 16 -4.74 -1.53 0.21
N LYS A 17 -6.06 -1.40 0.18
CA LYS A 17 -6.83 -0.91 1.32
C LYS A 17 -6.67 -1.82 2.54
N ARG A 18 -6.80 -3.14 2.36
CA ARG A 18 -6.59 -4.11 3.46
C ARG A 18 -5.17 -4.07 4.03
N LEU A 19 -4.17 -3.94 3.16
CA LEU A 19 -2.77 -3.79 3.54
C LEU A 19 -2.55 -2.50 4.34
N LEU A 20 -3.14 -1.38 3.90
CA LEU A 20 -3.07 -0.11 4.60
C LEU A 20 -3.77 -0.14 5.96
N ASP A 21 -4.94 -0.76 6.07
CA ASP A 21 -5.63 -0.97 7.35
C ASP A 21 -4.75 -1.79 8.32
N THR A 22 -4.15 -2.88 7.82
CA THR A 22 -3.25 -3.72 8.60
C THR A 22 -1.99 -2.97 9.03
N LEU A 23 -1.40 -2.24 8.09
CA LEU A 23 -0.25 -1.39 8.32
C LEU A 23 -0.56 -0.36 9.39
N LYS A 24 -1.67 0.38 9.26
CA LYS A 24 -2.12 1.39 10.20
C LYS A 24 -2.34 0.79 11.60
N ALA A 25 -3.01 -0.36 11.69
CA ALA A 25 -3.27 -1.05 12.96
C ALA A 25 -1.98 -1.52 13.66
N ARG A 26 -0.93 -1.86 12.91
CA ARG A 26 0.37 -2.31 13.43
C ARG A 26 1.46 -1.24 13.41
N SER A 27 1.13 -0.05 12.93
CA SER A 27 2.09 1.03 12.74
C SER A 27 2.38 1.76 14.05
N ASN A 28 3.59 2.27 14.13
CA ASN A 28 4.01 3.27 15.10
C ASN A 28 4.53 4.51 14.35
N THR A 29 4.90 5.56 15.08
CA THR A 29 5.42 6.81 14.50
C THR A 29 6.62 6.59 13.58
N ARG A 30 7.42 5.54 13.82
CA ARG A 30 8.55 5.18 12.97
C ARG A 30 8.09 4.66 11.61
N VAL A 31 7.22 3.65 11.60
CA VAL A 31 6.64 3.08 10.37
C VAL A 31 5.93 4.15 9.54
N GLN A 32 5.21 5.06 10.19
CA GLN A 32 4.53 6.17 9.51
C GLN A 32 5.50 7.13 8.80
N LYS A 33 6.68 7.39 9.38
CA LYS A 33 7.72 8.18 8.70
C LYS A 33 8.36 7.37 7.57
N SER A 34 8.69 6.11 7.82
CA SER A 34 9.32 5.24 6.83
C SER A 34 8.45 5.07 5.58
N ILE A 35 7.13 5.02 5.70
CA ILE A 35 6.25 4.96 4.51
C ILE A 35 6.23 6.29 3.74
N CYS A 36 6.35 7.45 4.41
CA CYS A 36 6.48 8.73 3.72
C CYS A 36 7.81 8.82 2.96
N GLU A 37 8.89 8.39 3.61
CA GLU A 37 10.23 8.36 3.01
C GLU A 37 10.22 7.43 1.79
N TRP A 38 9.67 6.23 1.94
CA TRP A 38 9.48 5.29 0.83
C TRP A 38 8.66 5.88 -0.32
N LEU A 39 7.56 6.58 -0.03
CA LEU A 39 6.76 7.25 -1.07
C LEU A 39 7.55 8.33 -1.82
N TRP A 40 8.43 9.04 -1.11
CA TRP A 40 9.28 10.07 -1.70
C TRP A 40 10.44 9.47 -2.50
N GLU A 41 11.16 8.48 -1.95
CA GLU A 41 12.36 7.90 -2.55
C GLU A 41 12.06 6.99 -3.75
N ASP A 42 11.08 6.09 -3.62
CA ASP A 42 10.76 5.14 -4.70
C ASP A 42 9.83 5.73 -5.76
N PHE A 43 8.94 6.66 -5.37
CA PHE A 43 7.87 7.15 -6.26
C PHE A 43 7.89 8.68 -6.48
N GLY A 44 8.73 9.43 -5.78
CA GLY A 44 8.75 10.90 -5.87
C GLY A 44 7.49 11.57 -5.33
N ILE A 45 6.72 10.88 -4.49
CA ILE A 45 5.42 11.35 -3.99
C ILE A 45 5.62 12.01 -2.64
N ASN A 46 5.51 13.33 -2.64
CA ASN A 46 5.48 14.09 -1.40
C ASN A 46 4.10 13.95 -0.75
N VAL A 47 4.06 13.38 0.45
CA VAL A 47 2.88 13.28 1.30
C VAL A 47 3.18 13.88 2.65
N ARG A 48 2.19 14.52 3.25
CA ARG A 48 2.24 14.74 4.70
C ARG A 48 2.20 13.37 5.37
N CYS A 49 3.01 13.21 6.41
CA CYS A 49 3.01 11.99 7.23
C CYS A 49 1.78 11.89 8.11
N ASP A 50 0.63 11.80 7.46
CA ASP A 50 -0.68 11.58 8.00
C ASP A 50 -1.31 10.39 7.27
N TRP A 51 -1.88 9.47 8.04
CA TRP A 51 -2.44 8.23 7.48
C TRP A 51 -3.54 8.47 6.45
N MET A 52 -4.35 9.52 6.62
CA MET A 52 -5.41 9.85 5.68
C MET A 52 -4.83 10.29 4.34
N GLU A 53 -3.72 11.04 4.36
CA GLU A 53 -3.04 11.49 3.15
C GLU A 53 -2.27 10.36 2.46
N ILE A 54 -1.54 9.55 3.23
CA ILE A 54 -0.83 8.36 2.77
C ILE A 54 -1.79 7.39 2.07
N GLU A 55 -2.91 7.04 2.73
CA GLU A 55 -3.92 6.14 2.16
C GLU A 55 -4.50 6.69 0.86
N ARG A 56 -4.90 7.96 0.86
CA ARG A 56 -5.47 8.60 -0.33
C ARG A 56 -4.49 8.58 -1.49
N LYS A 57 -3.20 8.80 -1.25
CA LYS A 57 -2.18 8.80 -2.30
C LYS A 57 -1.88 7.41 -2.83
N ILE A 58 -1.68 6.42 -1.95
CA ILE A 58 -1.42 5.03 -2.36
C ILE A 58 -2.60 4.44 -3.13
N LEU A 59 -3.84 4.75 -2.73
CA LEU A 59 -5.04 4.27 -3.43
C LEU A 59 -5.31 4.97 -4.77
N LYS A 60 -4.80 6.19 -4.96
CA LYS A 60 -4.97 6.97 -6.19
C LYS A 60 -3.83 6.73 -7.17
N GLU A 61 -2.64 6.45 -6.65
CA GLU A 61 -1.45 6.21 -7.47
C GLU A 61 -1.54 4.85 -8.17
N LYS A 62 -1.37 4.87 -9.48
CA LYS A 62 -1.37 3.65 -10.30
C LYS A 62 0.02 3.02 -10.36
N GLY A 63 1.08 3.79 -10.12
CA GLY A 63 2.45 3.32 -10.12
C GLY A 63 2.80 2.45 -8.91
N ILE A 64 2.13 2.64 -7.77
CA ILE A 64 2.31 1.78 -6.59
C ILE A 64 1.41 0.57 -6.76
N SER A 65 1.93 -0.65 -6.73
CA SER A 65 1.10 -1.86 -6.72
C SER A 65 0.83 -2.35 -5.29
N ALA A 66 -0.17 -3.21 -5.11
CA ALA A 66 -0.37 -3.91 -3.83
C ALA A 66 0.87 -4.74 -3.42
N ARG A 67 1.67 -5.18 -4.40
CA ARG A 67 2.90 -5.94 -4.17
C ARG A 67 4.01 -5.05 -3.61
N ASP A 68 4.14 -3.84 -4.10
CA ASP A 68 5.16 -2.90 -3.61
C ASP A 68 4.87 -2.54 -2.15
N LEU A 69 3.60 -2.27 -1.83
CA LEU A 69 3.18 -1.98 -0.46
C LEU A 69 3.44 -3.15 0.50
N ALA A 70 3.09 -4.37 0.12
CA ALA A 70 3.36 -5.53 0.97
C ALA A 70 4.87 -5.85 1.08
N THR A 71 5.67 -5.57 0.04
CA THR A 71 7.14 -5.65 0.13
C THR A 71 7.69 -4.66 1.14
N PHE A 72 7.18 -3.42 1.15
CA PHE A 72 7.51 -2.42 2.17
C PHE A 72 7.14 -2.93 3.57
N MET A 73 5.93 -3.45 3.76
CA MET A 73 5.49 -4.00 5.06
C MET A 73 6.42 -5.12 5.56
N ILE A 74 6.82 -6.05 4.68
CA ILE A 74 7.74 -7.14 5.03
C ILE A 74 9.12 -6.58 5.43
N ARG A 75 9.65 -5.58 4.70
CA ARG A 75 10.92 -4.92 5.02
C ARG A 75 10.89 -4.25 6.40
N GLU A 76 9.77 -3.63 6.74
CA GLU A 76 9.53 -3.02 8.06
C GLU A 76 9.25 -4.04 9.17
N GLY A 77 9.26 -5.35 8.86
CA GLY A 77 8.98 -6.41 9.83
C GLY A 77 7.50 -6.58 10.17
N ILE A 78 6.60 -6.01 9.36
CA ILE A 78 5.16 -6.11 9.53
C ILE A 78 4.67 -7.34 8.80
N LYS A 79 4.15 -8.30 9.57
CA LYS A 79 3.59 -9.54 9.03
C LYS A 79 2.38 -9.21 8.15
N VAL A 80 2.51 -9.53 6.86
CA VAL A 80 1.43 -9.48 5.88
C VAL A 80 0.80 -10.87 5.81
N ASP A 81 -0.53 -10.94 5.73
CA ASP A 81 -1.20 -12.20 5.43
C ASP A 81 -0.84 -12.63 4.00
N GLU A 82 -0.01 -13.67 3.88
CA GLU A 82 0.44 -14.21 2.59
C GLU A 82 -0.73 -14.82 1.79
N ASP A 83 -1.80 -15.24 2.46
CA ASP A 83 -3.06 -15.73 1.87
C ASP A 83 -3.79 -14.65 1.03
N LEU A 84 -3.65 -13.38 1.43
CA LEU A 84 -4.14 -12.22 0.68
C LEU A 84 -3.35 -11.97 -0.63
N TRP A 85 -2.15 -12.54 -0.73
CA TRP A 85 -1.25 -12.44 -1.89
C TRP A 85 -1.37 -13.64 -2.84
N LEU A 86 -1.62 -14.85 -2.31
CA LEU A 86 -1.65 -16.09 -3.09
C LEU A 86 -3.00 -16.39 -3.77
N SER A 87 -4.08 -15.71 -3.36
CA SER A 87 -5.43 -15.90 -3.94
C SER A 87 -5.65 -15.19 -5.29
N GLY A 88 -4.56 -14.81 -5.97
CA GLY A 88 -4.52 -13.97 -7.17
C GLY A 88 -4.62 -14.72 -8.48
#